data_AF-A0A932DCT3-F1
#
_entry.id   AF-A0A932DCT3-F1
#
_cell.length_a   1.000
_cell.length_b   1.000
_cell.length_c   1.000
_cell.angle_alpha   90.00
_cell.angle_beta   90.00
_cell.angle_gamma   90.00
#
_symmetry.space_group_name_H-M   'P 1'
#
loop_
_entity.id
_entity.type
_entity.pdbx_description
1 polymer ?
#
loop_
_entity_poly.entity_id
_entity_poly.type
_entity_poly.pdbx_seq_one_letter_code
_entity_poly.pdbx_strand_id
1 'polypeptide(L)'
;MRLVFFGLLGLLLGGCAHRQPETAAERLDAANRKLLATASPAKQTAKSPKKGGPPAAPVPAPVPPSTLVNPSLQPTGKVASINTRLRFVVLDFSLSRVPELEQRLNVYRQGQKVGEVKISGPTLNANTVADLVAGEAQVGDEVRGD
;
A
#
# COMPACT_ATOMS: atom_id res chain seq x y z
N MET A 1 -25.86 45.09 19.45
CA MET A 1 -27.19 45.52 18.99
C MET A 1 -27.01 46.39 17.74
N ARG A 2 -27.38 45.82 16.57
CA ARG A 2 -27.40 46.32 15.16
C ARG A 2 -27.11 45.07 14.30
N LEU A 3 -28.03 44.28 13.73
CA LEU A 3 -29.28 44.55 12.96
C LEU A 3 -29.00 45.60 11.88
N VAL A 4 -29.16 45.42 10.57
CA VAL A 4 -29.72 44.39 9.65
C VAL A 4 -29.13 44.77 8.27
N PHE A 5 -28.90 43.84 7.34
CA PHE A 5 -29.32 44.05 5.94
C PHE A 5 -29.47 42.71 5.23
N PHE A 6 -30.74 42.36 5.02
CA PHE A 6 -31.22 41.37 4.07
C PHE A 6 -30.74 41.74 2.66
N GLY A 7 -30.11 40.79 1.98
CA GLY A 7 -29.81 40.85 0.55
C GLY A 7 -30.31 39.57 -0.10
N LEU A 8 -31.57 39.64 -0.55
CA LEU A 8 -32.30 38.60 -1.30
C LEU A 8 -31.79 38.53 -2.75
N LEU A 9 -31.89 37.33 -3.31
CA LEU A 9 -32.20 37.06 -4.73
C LEU A 9 -31.03 36.95 -5.72
N GLY A 10 -30.81 35.72 -6.19
CA GLY A 10 -29.96 35.39 -7.32
C GLY A 10 -30.14 33.94 -7.77
N LEU A 11 -31.38 33.56 -8.08
CA LEU A 11 -31.74 32.27 -8.68
C LEU A 11 -31.31 32.30 -10.16
N LEU A 12 -30.40 31.43 -10.57
CA LEU A 12 -30.21 31.08 -11.98
C LEU A 12 -30.03 29.57 -12.13
N LEU A 13 -31.14 28.96 -12.53
CA LEU A 13 -31.26 27.65 -13.14
C LEU A 13 -30.34 27.58 -14.36
N GLY A 14 -29.41 26.63 -14.35
CA GLY A 14 -28.52 26.35 -15.48
C GLY A 14 -28.25 24.85 -15.60
N GLY A 15 -29.13 24.16 -16.33
CA GLY A 15 -28.77 23.11 -17.28
C GLY A 15 -28.09 21.83 -16.77
N CYS A 16 -28.88 20.76 -16.69
CA CYS A 16 -28.42 19.38 -16.68
C CYS A 16 -27.57 19.06 -17.92
N ALA A 17 -26.33 18.63 -17.72
CA ALA A 17 -25.58 17.82 -18.67
C ALA A 17 -25.03 16.60 -17.93
N HIS A 18 -25.93 15.68 -17.63
CA HIS A 18 -25.64 14.36 -17.10
C HIS A 18 -24.95 13.54 -18.22
N ARG A 19 -23.63 13.69 -18.36
CA ARG A 19 -22.80 12.77 -19.15
C ARG A 19 -22.38 11.63 -18.22
N GLN A 20 -23.07 10.51 -18.30
CA GLN A 20 -22.60 9.26 -17.73
C GLN A 20 -21.24 8.92 -18.34
N PRO A 21 -20.18 8.72 -17.56
CA PRO A 21 -19.03 7.97 -18.03
C PRO A 21 -19.46 6.51 -18.10
N GLU A 22 -19.57 5.95 -19.31
CA GLU A 22 -19.60 4.48 -19.47
C GLU A 22 -18.36 3.92 -18.76
N THR A 23 -18.64 3.25 -17.65
CA THR A 23 -17.68 2.75 -16.69
C THR A 23 -16.77 1.74 -17.34
N ALA A 24 -15.46 1.92 -17.15
CA ALA A 24 -14.41 0.93 -17.49
C ALA A 24 -14.68 -0.47 -16.88
N ALA A 25 -15.56 -0.56 -15.87
CA ALA A 25 -16.06 -1.80 -15.30
C ALA A 25 -16.83 -2.68 -16.31
N GLU A 26 -17.59 -2.10 -17.24
CA GLU A 26 -18.40 -2.88 -18.20
C GLU A 26 -17.55 -3.48 -19.32
N ARG A 27 -16.42 -2.84 -19.66
CA ARG A 27 -15.42 -3.39 -20.59
C ARG A 27 -14.65 -4.58 -20.01
N LEU A 28 -14.50 -4.66 -18.68
CA LEU A 28 -13.80 -5.78 -18.03
C LEU A 28 -14.69 -7.03 -17.95
N ASP A 29 -16.01 -6.86 -17.76
CA ASP A 29 -16.97 -7.97 -17.65
C ASP A 29 -17.14 -8.72 -18.99
N ALA A 30 -17.18 -7.98 -20.10
CA ALA A 30 -17.21 -8.54 -21.45
C ALA A 30 -15.94 -9.34 -21.81
N ALA A 31 -14.77 -8.93 -21.30
CA ALA A 31 -13.52 -9.65 -21.52
C ALA A 31 -13.45 -10.96 -20.72
N ASN A 32 -13.92 -10.96 -19.46
CA ASN A 32 -13.89 -12.14 -18.61
C ASN A 32 -14.86 -13.24 -19.09
N ARG A 33 -16.03 -12.91 -19.64
CA ARG A 33 -16.95 -13.92 -20.21
C ARG A 33 -16.36 -14.70 -21.40
N LYS A 34 -15.38 -14.16 -22.10
CA LYS A 34 -14.73 -14.82 -23.24
C LYS A 34 -13.63 -15.81 -22.84
N LEU A 35 -13.12 -15.73 -21.60
CA LEU A 35 -12.07 -16.62 -21.07
C LEU A 35 -12.63 -17.84 -20.32
N LEU A 36 -13.86 -17.80 -19.82
CA LEU A 36 -14.47 -18.92 -19.08
C LEU A 36 -15.10 -20.01 -19.96
N ALA A 37 -15.09 -19.85 -21.29
CA ALA A 37 -15.69 -20.83 -22.22
C ALA A 37 -14.75 -21.95 -22.69
N THR A 38 -13.50 -22.01 -22.21
CA THR A 38 -12.53 -23.05 -22.62
C THR A 38 -11.68 -23.56 -21.46
N ALA A 39 -12.26 -24.27 -20.51
CA ALA A 39 -11.53 -25.24 -19.67
C ALA A 39 -12.52 -26.13 -18.89
N SER A 40 -13.10 -27.11 -19.56
CA SER A 40 -13.80 -28.24 -18.93
C SER A 40 -12.82 -29.44 -18.82
N PRO A 41 -12.97 -30.32 -17.80
CA PRO A 41 -11.87 -31.10 -17.23
C PRO A 41 -11.73 -32.49 -17.88
N ALA A 42 -10.50 -32.86 -18.25
CA ALA A 42 -10.19 -34.20 -18.74
C ALA A 42 -9.31 -34.96 -17.75
N LYS A 43 -10.01 -35.77 -16.96
CA LYS A 43 -9.55 -36.99 -16.27
C LYS A 43 -8.62 -37.81 -17.18
N GLN A 44 -7.37 -38.05 -16.75
CA GLN A 44 -6.50 -39.03 -17.40
C GLN A 44 -6.00 -40.08 -16.39
N THR A 45 -6.73 -41.18 -16.42
CA THR A 45 -6.39 -42.47 -15.85
C THR A 45 -5.28 -43.15 -16.69
N ALA A 46 -4.22 -43.56 -15.99
CA ALA A 46 -3.49 -44.84 -16.07
C ALA A 46 -2.86 -45.36 -17.39
N LYS A 47 -1.56 -45.69 -17.24
CA LYS A 47 -0.74 -46.81 -17.76
C LYS A 47 0.36 -46.47 -18.79
N SER A 48 1.61 -46.55 -18.32
CA SER A 48 2.81 -46.81 -19.15
C SER A 48 3.46 -48.12 -18.69
N PRO A 49 3.94 -49.00 -19.60
CA PRO A 49 4.48 -50.31 -19.25
C PRO A 49 6.03 -50.36 -19.18
N LYS A 50 6.49 -51.23 -18.27
CA LYS A 50 7.67 -52.14 -18.26
C LYS A 50 9.14 -51.63 -18.34
N LYS A 51 9.82 -51.85 -17.19
CA LYS A 51 10.98 -52.76 -16.93
C LYS A 51 12.38 -52.43 -17.50
N GLY A 52 13.33 -52.19 -16.57
CA GLY A 52 14.77 -52.41 -16.73
C GLY A 52 15.65 -51.50 -15.84
N GLY A 53 16.44 -52.07 -14.92
CA GLY A 53 17.64 -51.43 -14.33
C GLY A 53 18.88 -52.29 -14.66
N PRO A 54 20.12 -52.05 -14.13
CA PRO A 54 20.75 -50.95 -13.34
C PRO A 54 22.03 -50.39 -14.08
N PRO A 55 23.00 -49.57 -13.56
CA PRO A 55 23.39 -49.28 -12.17
C PRO A 55 23.62 -47.80 -11.78
N ALA A 56 23.85 -47.64 -10.48
CA ALA A 56 23.95 -46.40 -9.72
C ALA A 56 25.01 -45.41 -10.23
N ALA A 57 24.59 -44.14 -10.40
CA ALA A 57 25.46 -42.98 -10.53
C ALA A 57 25.53 -42.25 -9.16
N PRO A 58 26.65 -41.58 -8.83
CA PRO A 58 26.86 -40.97 -7.52
C PRO A 58 25.92 -39.77 -7.33
N VAL A 59 25.28 -39.71 -6.17
CA VAL A 59 24.42 -38.59 -5.75
C VAL A 59 25.30 -37.35 -5.54
N PRO A 60 25.09 -36.23 -6.24
CA PRO A 60 25.77 -34.97 -5.94
C PRO A 60 25.29 -34.46 -4.58
N ALA A 61 26.22 -34.07 -3.72
CA ALA A 61 25.94 -33.49 -2.41
C ALA A 61 25.05 -32.23 -2.55
N PRO A 62 24.12 -31.97 -1.61
CA PRO A 62 23.28 -30.77 -1.65
C PRO A 62 24.17 -29.54 -1.49
N VAL A 63 24.24 -28.70 -2.52
CA VAL A 63 24.76 -27.33 -2.38
C VAL A 63 23.82 -26.57 -1.45
N PRO A 64 24.31 -25.99 -0.33
CA PRO A 64 23.44 -25.20 0.54
C PRO A 64 22.90 -24.01 -0.26
N PRO A 65 21.60 -23.68 -0.15
CA PRO A 65 21.03 -22.56 -0.86
C PRO A 65 21.68 -21.28 -0.35
N SER A 66 22.46 -20.60 -1.22
CA SER A 66 22.93 -19.24 -0.97
C SER A 66 21.71 -18.37 -0.71
N THR A 67 21.53 -17.97 0.54
CA THR A 67 20.42 -17.10 0.95
C THR A 67 20.66 -15.74 0.30
N LEU A 68 19.91 -15.47 -0.78
CA LEU A 68 19.92 -14.18 -1.44
C LEU A 68 19.28 -13.17 -0.48
N VAL A 69 20.11 -12.46 0.29
CA VAL A 69 19.67 -11.35 1.14
C VAL A 69 19.31 -10.20 0.21
N ASN A 70 18.02 -10.08 -0.14
CA ASN A 70 17.51 -8.91 -0.83
C ASN A 70 17.34 -7.81 0.23
N PRO A 71 18.14 -6.72 0.22
CA PRO A 71 17.94 -5.63 1.17
C PRO A 71 16.60 -4.98 0.85
N SER A 72 15.57 -5.24 1.66
CA SER A 72 14.31 -4.51 1.58
C SER A 72 14.63 -3.04 1.87
N LEU A 73 14.47 -2.16 0.89
CA LEU A 73 14.54 -0.72 1.08
C LEU A 73 13.32 -0.25 1.88
N GLN A 74 13.38 -0.48 3.19
CA GLN A 74 12.40 0.00 4.17
C GLN A 74 12.31 1.53 4.09
N PRO A 75 11.10 2.12 4.00
CA PRO A 75 10.97 3.58 4.05
C PRO A 75 11.49 4.09 5.39
N THR A 76 12.32 5.14 5.35
CA THR A 76 12.95 5.72 6.54
C THR A 76 12.86 7.24 6.49
N GLY A 77 12.31 7.85 7.53
CA GLY A 77 12.09 9.28 7.60
C GLY A 77 12.30 9.84 9.00
N LYS A 78 11.90 11.10 9.17
CA LYS A 78 11.92 11.79 10.47
C LYS A 78 10.60 12.49 10.73
N VAL A 79 10.27 12.69 12.00
CA VAL A 79 9.15 13.52 12.41
C VAL A 79 9.52 15.00 12.24
N ALA A 80 8.86 15.70 11.33
CA ALA A 80 9.07 17.11 11.06
C ALA A 80 8.24 18.01 11.97
N SER A 81 6.99 17.62 12.25
CA SER A 81 6.11 18.35 13.17
C SER A 81 5.07 17.42 13.80
N ILE A 82 4.50 17.86 14.93
CA ILE A 82 3.50 17.09 15.67
C ILE A 82 2.31 17.97 16.05
N ASN A 83 1.12 17.39 15.99
CA ASN A 83 -0.07 17.88 16.66
C ASN A 83 -0.53 16.83 17.67
N THR A 84 -0.15 17.01 18.93
CA THR A 84 -0.43 16.02 19.99
C THR A 84 -1.91 15.93 20.36
N ARG A 85 -2.67 17.03 20.25
CA ARG A 85 -4.11 17.04 20.56
C ARG A 85 -4.91 16.20 19.58
N LEU A 86 -4.58 16.33 18.29
CA LEU A 86 -5.26 15.61 17.22
C LEU A 86 -4.57 14.29 16.85
N ARG A 87 -3.40 14.00 17.46
CA ARG A 87 -2.59 12.80 17.20
C ARG A 87 -2.20 12.65 15.72
N PHE A 88 -1.86 13.74 15.06
CA PHE A 88 -1.27 13.71 13.72
C PHE A 88 0.19 14.15 13.76
N VAL A 89 1.00 13.57 12.89
CA VAL A 89 2.41 13.92 12.70
C VAL A 89 2.67 14.18 11.23
N VAL A 90 3.54 15.15 10.95
CA VAL A 90 4.09 15.33 9.60
C VAL A 90 5.45 14.64 9.58
N LEU A 91 5.62 13.75 8.62
CA LEU A 91 6.83 12.98 8.40
C LEU A 91 7.57 13.53 7.19
N ASP A 92 8.89 13.61 7.29
CA ASP A 92 9.80 13.99 6.21
C ASP A 92 10.58 12.75 5.75
N PHE A 93 10.39 12.41 4.49
CA PHE A 93 11.07 11.30 3.80
C PHE A 93 12.04 11.82 2.74
N SER A 94 12.62 13.01 2.85
CA SER A 94 13.53 13.59 1.84
C SER A 94 14.75 12.70 1.53
N LEU A 95 15.08 11.77 2.42
CA LEU A 95 16.20 10.83 2.28
C LEU A 95 15.77 9.42 1.85
N SER A 96 14.47 9.15 1.68
CA SER A 96 13.97 7.84 1.27
C SER A 96 12.76 7.93 0.33
N ARG A 97 12.24 6.77 -0.09
CA ARG A 97 10.91 6.72 -0.73
C ARG A 97 9.83 7.11 0.28
N VAL A 98 8.81 7.83 -0.18
CA VAL A 98 7.59 8.07 0.60
C VAL A 98 6.81 6.75 0.71
N PRO A 99 6.34 6.37 1.91
CA PRO A 99 5.52 5.17 2.11
C PRO A 99 4.12 5.28 1.49
N GLU A 100 3.46 4.15 1.31
CA GLU A 100 2.11 4.07 0.76
C GLU A 100 1.06 4.50 1.79
N LEU A 101 -0.13 4.89 1.32
CA LEU A 101 -1.27 5.17 2.20
C LEU A 101 -1.61 3.95 3.05
N GLU A 102 -2.07 4.20 4.28
CA GLU A 102 -2.39 3.20 5.29
C GLU A 102 -1.22 2.33 5.78
N GLN A 103 0.00 2.54 5.28
CA GLN A 103 1.18 1.85 5.76
C GLN A 103 1.48 2.25 7.21
N ARG A 104 1.79 1.25 8.04
CA ARG A 104 2.22 1.45 9.43
C ARG A 104 3.73 1.55 9.51
N LEU A 105 4.20 2.49 10.32
CA LEU A 105 5.62 2.73 10.56
C LEU A 105 5.88 2.87 12.06
N ASN A 106 7.07 2.47 12.47
CA ASN A 106 7.53 2.53 13.84
C ASN A 106 8.30 3.83 14.08
N VAL A 107 8.01 4.51 15.20
CA VAL A 107 8.70 5.73 15.61
C VAL A 107 9.75 5.38 16.66
N TYR A 108 10.97 5.86 16.46
CA TYR A 108 12.14 5.59 17.29
C TYR A 108 12.75 6.88 17.84
N ARG A 109 13.05 6.89 19.13
CA ARG A 109 13.84 7.92 19.79
C ARG A 109 15.09 7.28 20.36
N GLN A 110 16.27 7.76 19.95
CA GLN A 110 17.55 7.23 20.40
C GLN A 110 17.66 5.69 20.22
N GLY A 111 17.05 5.16 19.15
CA GLY A 111 17.04 3.73 18.85
C GLY A 111 15.97 2.90 19.56
N GLN A 112 15.19 3.48 20.47
CA GLN A 112 14.08 2.78 21.14
C GLN A 112 12.75 3.09 20.45
N LYS A 113 11.90 2.06 20.21
CA LYS A 113 10.54 2.27 19.71
C LYS A 113 9.71 2.99 20.77
N VAL A 114 9.22 4.18 20.43
CA VAL A 114 8.41 5.05 21.32
C VAL A 114 6.96 5.20 20.83
N GLY A 115 6.69 4.81 19.59
CA GLY A 115 5.36 4.94 19.02
C GLY A 115 5.18 4.21 17.70
N GLU A 116 3.98 4.34 17.16
CA GLU A 116 3.57 3.79 15.87
C GLU A 116 2.64 4.76 15.16
N VAL A 117 2.87 4.95 13.87
CA VAL A 117 2.13 5.86 13.01
C VAL A 117 1.55 5.14 11.80
N LYS A 118 0.40 5.59 11.30
CA LYS A 118 -0.22 5.09 10.07
C LYS A 118 -0.29 6.22 9.06
N ILE A 119 0.18 6.03 7.84
CA ILE A 119 0.11 7.05 6.80
C ILE A 119 -1.36 7.32 6.43
N SER A 120 -1.79 8.58 6.50
CA SER A 120 -3.18 9.01 6.23
C SER A 120 -3.27 10.04 5.09
N GLY A 121 -2.18 10.76 4.79
CA GLY A 121 -2.07 11.69 3.67
C GLY A 121 -2.60 13.11 3.96
N PRO A 122 -2.51 14.07 3.03
CA PRO A 122 -1.84 14.02 1.72
C PRO A 122 -0.31 14.06 1.82
N THR A 123 0.35 13.70 0.70
CA THR A 123 1.79 13.88 0.52
C THR A 123 2.05 15.14 -0.30
N LEU A 124 2.94 16.00 0.18
CA LEU A 124 3.45 17.16 -0.53
C LEU A 124 4.98 17.08 -0.58
N ASN A 125 5.53 16.95 -1.78
CA ASN A 125 6.96 16.68 -1.99
C ASN A 125 7.38 15.40 -1.25
N ALA A 126 8.35 15.50 -0.32
CA ALA A 126 8.79 14.40 0.52
C ALA A 126 8.10 14.34 1.88
N ASN A 127 7.13 15.22 2.14
CA ASN A 127 6.41 15.28 3.40
C ASN A 127 5.06 14.59 3.28
N THR A 128 4.69 13.80 4.28
CA THR A 128 3.37 13.17 4.35
C THR A 128 2.80 13.23 5.76
N VAL A 129 1.48 13.18 5.87
CA VAL A 129 0.79 13.18 7.16
C VAL A 129 0.48 11.75 7.59
N ALA A 130 0.66 11.48 8.87
CA ALA A 130 0.36 10.21 9.48
C ALA A 130 -0.38 10.38 10.82
N ASP A 131 -1.20 9.40 11.15
CA ASP A 131 -1.94 9.31 12.40
C ASP A 131 -1.08 8.58 13.43
N LEU A 132 -0.94 9.12 14.63
CA LEU A 132 -0.23 8.49 15.73
C LEU A 132 -1.15 7.46 16.43
N VAL A 133 -1.02 6.20 16.01
CA VAL A 133 -1.87 5.09 16.45
C VAL A 133 -1.51 4.62 17.86
N ALA A 134 -0.23 4.65 18.23
CA ALA A 134 0.23 4.24 19.55
C ALA A 134 1.44 5.06 20.02
N GLY A 135 1.59 5.18 21.34
CA GLY A 135 2.72 5.86 21.97
C GLY A 135 2.74 7.36 21.72
N GLU A 136 3.96 7.88 21.60
CA GLU A 136 4.27 9.31 21.45
C GLU A 136 5.25 9.54 20.31
N ALA A 137 5.30 10.78 19.82
CA ALA A 137 6.26 11.24 18.83
C ALA A 137 6.76 12.64 19.19
N GLN A 138 8.02 12.93 18.90
CA GLN A 138 8.67 14.23 19.03
C GLN A 138 9.36 14.59 17.72
N VAL A 139 9.53 15.89 17.49
CA VAL A 139 10.27 16.39 16.32
C VAL A 139 11.69 15.84 16.34
N GLY A 140 12.14 15.30 15.21
CA GLY A 140 13.45 14.67 15.05
C GLY A 140 13.47 13.16 15.35
N ASP A 141 12.41 12.59 15.92
CA ASP A 141 12.29 11.13 16.06
C ASP A 141 12.37 10.47 14.67
N GLU A 142 12.97 9.29 14.64
CA GLU A 142 13.17 8.53 13.41
C GLU A 142 11.96 7.65 13.13
N VAL A 143 11.58 7.50 11.87
CA VAL A 143 10.46 6.65 11.45
C VAL A 143 10.97 5.60 10.48
N ARG A 144 10.63 4.33 10.71
CA ARG A 144 11.04 3.20 9.87
C ARG A 144 9.87 2.28 9.56
N GLY A 145 9.85 1.74 8.35
CA GLY A 145 9.00 0.59 8.03
C GLY A 145 9.40 -0.65 8.84
N ASP A 146 8.43 -1.55 9.03
CA ASP A 146 8.62 -2.89 9.60
C ASP A 146 9.08 -3.87 8.52
#